data_AF-A0A133XUX7-F1
#
_entry.id   AF-A0A133XUX7-F1
#
_cell.length_a   1.000
_cell.length_b   1.000
_cell.length_c   1.000
_cell.angle_alpha   90.00
_cell.angle_beta   90.00
_cell.angle_gamma   90.00
#
_symmetry.space_group_name_H-M   'P 1'
#
loop_
_entity.id
_entity.type
_entity.pdbx_description
1 polymer ?
#
loop_
_entity_poly.entity_id
_entity_poly.type
_entity_poly.pdbx_seq_one_letter_code
_entity_poly.pdbx_strand_id
1 'polypeptide(L)'
;MRSIVNPKNICTFVVLYFWVTIWLVARGYRERSYLLRNRSLWGAKSKRKDRRQNESKNFPFLILRCGKYEDRKSSIKMPTIQQLVRKGRETFVEKGKSPALAGCPQRRGVCVRVYTTTPKKPNSAMRKVARVRLTNGKEVNAYIPGEGHNLQEHSIVLVRGGRVKDLPGVRYHIVRGALDTSSVNGRAQARSKYGAKRPKDKK
;
A
#
# COMPACT_ATOMS: atom_id res chain seq x y z
N MET A 1 -32.81 -4.77 64.02
CA MET A 1 -33.12 -5.99 63.25
C MET A 1 -31.84 -6.49 62.60
N ARG A 2 -31.37 -7.66 63.01
CA ARG A 2 -30.09 -8.28 62.61
C ARG A 2 -30.27 -8.99 61.27
N SER A 3 -29.55 -8.57 60.23
CA SER A 3 -29.38 -9.34 58.99
C SER A 3 -27.99 -9.99 58.99
N ILE A 4 -28.04 -11.32 58.95
CA ILE A 4 -26.96 -12.29 58.99
C ILE A 4 -26.08 -12.15 57.74
N VAL A 5 -24.81 -11.78 57.92
CA VAL A 5 -23.80 -11.85 56.86
C VAL A 5 -23.20 -13.25 56.90
N ASN A 6 -23.46 -14.05 55.85
CA ASN A 6 -22.93 -15.41 55.69
C ASN A 6 -21.40 -15.38 55.48
N PRO A 7 -20.58 -16.07 56.29
CA PRO A 7 -19.12 -16.02 56.21
C PRO A 7 -18.49 -16.87 55.07
N LYS A 8 -19.30 -17.50 54.20
CA LYS A 8 -18.80 -18.45 53.17
C LYS A 8 -18.35 -17.83 51.84
N ASN A 9 -18.54 -16.51 51.64
CA ASN A 9 -18.23 -15.84 50.37
C ASN A 9 -17.03 -14.85 50.43
N ILE A 10 -16.32 -14.80 51.55
CA ILE A 10 -15.13 -13.93 51.69
C ILE A 10 -13.87 -14.63 51.16
N CYS A 11 -13.77 -15.96 51.28
CA CYS A 11 -12.63 -16.73 50.76
C CYS A 11 -12.54 -16.75 49.22
N THR A 12 -13.68 -16.70 48.51
CA THR A 12 -13.68 -16.74 47.03
C THR A 12 -13.33 -15.39 46.40
N PHE A 13 -13.56 -14.27 47.09
CA PHE A 13 -13.21 -12.94 46.60
C PHE A 13 -11.71 -12.61 46.74
N VAL A 14 -11.06 -13.10 47.81
CA VAL A 14 -9.62 -12.85 48.03
C VAL A 14 -8.75 -13.67 47.06
N VAL A 15 -9.13 -14.91 46.76
CA VAL A 15 -8.38 -15.77 45.82
C VAL A 15 -8.49 -15.27 44.37
N LEU A 16 -9.67 -14.72 43.99
CA LEU A 16 -9.85 -14.14 42.65
C LEU A 16 -9.04 -12.84 42.49
N TYR A 17 -8.98 -11.99 43.52
CA TYR A 17 -8.18 -10.77 43.46
C TYR A 17 -6.67 -11.06 43.44
N PHE A 18 -6.19 -12.04 44.21
CA PHE A 18 -4.77 -12.40 44.25
C PHE A 18 -4.26 -12.95 42.91
N TRP A 19 -5.07 -13.75 42.20
CA TRP A 19 -4.73 -14.26 40.86
C TRP A 19 -4.88 -13.20 39.76
N VAL A 20 -5.84 -12.28 39.85
CA VAL A 20 -5.99 -11.17 38.89
C VAL A 20 -4.83 -10.18 39.00
N THR A 21 -4.31 -9.91 40.21
CA THR A 21 -3.10 -9.10 40.38
C THR A 21 -1.83 -9.79 39.91
N ILE A 22 -1.67 -11.10 40.12
CA ILE A 22 -0.53 -11.86 39.58
C ILE A 22 -0.59 -11.91 38.04
N TRP A 23 -1.78 -12.03 37.45
CA TRP A 23 -1.96 -12.00 35.99
C TRP A 23 -1.68 -10.61 35.38
N LEU A 24 -2.08 -9.52 36.06
CA LEU A 24 -1.77 -8.15 35.61
C LEU A 24 -0.27 -7.81 35.75
N VAL A 25 0.41 -8.30 36.79
CA VAL A 25 1.87 -8.13 36.95
C VAL A 25 2.63 -9.00 35.94
N ALA A 26 2.19 -10.23 35.67
CA ALA A 26 2.80 -11.11 34.67
C ALA A 26 2.59 -10.65 33.21
N ARG A 27 1.50 -9.91 32.94
CA ARG A 27 1.25 -9.29 31.63
C ARG A 27 2.00 -7.96 31.46
N GLY A 28 2.34 -7.28 32.55
CA GLY A 28 3.17 -6.06 32.58
C GLY A 28 4.68 -6.27 32.45
N TYR A 29 5.17 -7.51 32.63
CA TYR A 29 6.59 -7.87 32.52
C TYR A 29 6.97 -8.57 31.20
N ARG A 30 6.18 -8.38 30.14
CA ARG A 30 6.48 -8.90 28.79
C ARG A 30 6.51 -7.83 27.69
N GLU A 31 6.76 -6.57 28.04
CA GLU A 31 6.91 -5.48 27.05
C GLU A 31 8.05 -4.50 27.35
N ARG A 32 9.26 -4.99 27.66
CA ARG A 32 10.47 -4.14 27.72
C ARG A 32 11.72 -4.66 27.02
N SER A 33 11.59 -5.67 26.16
CA SER A 33 12.74 -6.24 25.42
C SER A 33 12.59 -6.28 23.89
N TYR A 34 11.72 -5.43 23.31
CA TYR A 34 11.52 -5.35 21.85
C TYR A 34 11.82 -3.98 21.23
N LEU A 35 12.58 -3.11 21.91
CA LEU A 35 12.98 -1.80 21.37
C LEU A 35 14.49 -1.63 21.08
N LEU A 36 15.29 -2.69 21.20
CA LEU A 36 16.69 -2.67 20.79
C LEU A 36 17.08 -3.97 20.11
N ARG A 37 16.61 -4.16 18.87
CA ARG A 37 17.30 -4.97 17.86
C ARG A 37 16.71 -4.69 16.48
N ASN A 38 17.59 -4.34 15.54
CA ASN A 38 17.37 -4.23 14.10
C ASN A 38 16.75 -2.92 13.58
N ARG A 39 17.51 -1.82 13.73
CA ARG A 39 17.42 -0.65 12.82
C ARG A 39 18.62 -0.63 11.86
N SER A 40 18.77 -1.68 11.07
CA SER A 40 19.68 -1.70 9.92
C SER A 40 19.18 -2.77 8.96
N LEU A 41 18.14 -2.46 8.18
CA LEU A 41 17.74 -3.14 6.93
C LEU A 41 16.45 -2.50 6.40
N TRP A 42 16.50 -1.20 6.10
CA TRP A 42 15.63 -0.64 5.06
C TRP A 42 16.35 -0.76 3.72
N GLY A 43 16.50 -2.01 3.28
CA GLY A 43 16.85 -2.33 1.90
C GLY A 43 15.64 -2.07 1.01
N ALA A 44 15.73 -1.06 0.16
CA ALA A 44 14.77 -0.80 -0.90
C ALA A 44 14.60 -2.04 -1.78
N LYS A 45 13.45 -2.73 -1.67
CA LYS A 45 13.08 -3.82 -2.59
C LYS A 45 12.78 -3.24 -3.97
N SER A 46 13.80 -3.11 -4.82
CA SER A 46 13.63 -2.97 -6.26
C SER A 46 13.21 -4.35 -6.80
N LYS A 47 11.97 -4.45 -7.29
CA LYS A 47 11.51 -5.65 -8.01
C LYS A 47 12.13 -5.64 -9.41
N ARG A 48 13.28 -6.30 -9.58
CA ARG A 48 13.67 -6.83 -10.89
C ARG A 48 12.70 -7.97 -11.23
N LYS A 49 12.04 -7.84 -12.38
CA LYS A 49 11.15 -8.84 -12.94
C LYS A 49 11.95 -9.56 -14.01
N ASP A 50 12.60 -10.65 -13.66
CA ASP A 50 13.28 -11.49 -14.63
C ASP A 50 12.21 -12.19 -15.48
N ARG A 51 12.14 -11.73 -16.73
CA ARG A 51 11.49 -12.42 -17.83
C ARG A 51 12.63 -12.83 -18.76
N ARG A 52 13.10 -14.07 -18.65
CA ARG A 52 13.73 -14.76 -19.77
C ARG A 52 13.03 -16.10 -19.94
N GLN A 53 12.48 -16.26 -21.12
CA GLN A 53 11.80 -17.45 -21.60
C GLN A 53 12.83 -18.57 -21.79
N ASN A 54 12.36 -19.79 -21.53
CA ASN A 54 12.98 -21.03 -21.95
C ASN A 54 13.22 -21.00 -23.46
N GLU A 55 14.48 -21.14 -23.88
CA GLU A 55 14.86 -21.60 -25.22
C GLU A 55 16.27 -22.19 -25.10
N SER A 56 16.35 -23.46 -24.69
CA SER A 56 17.55 -24.28 -24.82
C SER A 56 17.29 -25.30 -25.93
N LYS A 57 17.52 -24.87 -27.17
CA LYS A 57 17.75 -25.79 -28.29
C LYS A 57 19.21 -26.24 -28.20
N ASN A 58 19.36 -27.55 -28.32
CA ASN A 58 20.61 -28.32 -28.38
C ASN A 58 21.70 -27.65 -29.22
N PHE A 59 22.91 -27.53 -28.66
CA PHE A 59 24.15 -27.55 -29.44
C PHE A 59 25.23 -28.33 -28.67
N PRO A 60 26.03 -29.15 -29.36
CA PRO A 60 26.80 -30.21 -28.75
C PRO A 60 28.12 -29.72 -28.15
N PHE A 61 28.46 -30.40 -27.06
CA PHE A 61 29.77 -30.67 -26.49
C PHE A 61 30.99 -30.32 -27.39
N LEU A 62 31.75 -29.30 -27.01
CA LEU A 62 33.15 -29.16 -27.39
C LEU A 62 33.99 -28.80 -26.15
N ILE A 63 34.64 -29.84 -25.63
CA ILE A 63 35.94 -29.90 -24.95
C ILE A 63 36.39 -28.61 -24.26
N LEU A 64 36.31 -28.66 -22.92
CA LEU A 64 36.94 -27.76 -21.97
C LEU A 64 38.46 -27.70 -22.20
N ARG A 65 38.93 -26.63 -22.84
CA ARG A 65 40.28 -26.12 -22.57
C ARG A 65 40.20 -25.35 -21.25
N CYS A 66 40.88 -25.87 -20.22
CA CYS A 66 41.13 -25.19 -18.95
C CYS A 66 41.90 -23.89 -19.23
N GLY A 67 41.16 -22.82 -19.50
CA GLY A 67 41.66 -21.46 -19.67
C GLY A 67 41.31 -20.67 -18.42
N LYS A 68 42.35 -20.25 -17.70
CA LYS A 68 42.34 -19.38 -16.52
C LYS A 68 41.14 -18.41 -16.52
N TYR A 69 40.20 -18.61 -15.60
CA TYR A 69 39.24 -17.58 -15.22
C TYR A 69 40.01 -16.54 -14.40
N GLU A 70 40.67 -15.60 -15.07
CA GLU A 70 41.14 -14.39 -14.41
C GLU A 70 39.89 -13.62 -13.94
N ASP A 71 39.74 -13.55 -12.63
CA ASP A 71 38.79 -12.68 -11.95
C ASP A 71 38.99 -11.25 -12.46
N ARG A 72 38.19 -10.83 -13.44
CA ARG A 72 37.98 -9.42 -13.77
C ARG A 72 37.24 -8.77 -12.60
N LYS A 73 37.96 -8.51 -11.51
CA LYS A 73 37.60 -7.49 -10.53
C LYS A 73 37.62 -6.15 -11.28
N SER A 74 36.45 -5.73 -11.75
CA SER A 74 36.24 -4.36 -12.18
C SER A 74 36.57 -3.46 -10.99
N SER A 75 37.73 -2.81 -11.03
CA SER A 75 38.11 -1.84 -10.01
C SER A 75 37.15 -0.67 -10.09
N ILE A 76 36.23 -0.60 -9.14
CA ILE A 76 35.46 0.62 -8.88
C ILE A 76 36.50 1.63 -8.34
N LYS A 77 37.11 2.41 -9.22
CA LYS A 77 38.02 3.48 -8.82
C LYS A 77 37.21 4.52 -8.06
N MET A 78 37.53 4.70 -6.78
CA MET A 78 36.98 5.79 -5.98
C MET A 78 37.37 7.13 -6.63
N PRO A 79 36.41 8.06 -6.81
CA PRO A 79 36.72 9.34 -7.41
C PRO A 79 37.68 10.13 -6.53
N THR A 80 38.66 10.77 -7.15
CA THR A 80 39.63 11.61 -6.44
C THR A 80 38.98 12.92 -6.02
N ILE A 81 39.53 13.57 -4.99
CA ILE A 81 39.01 14.87 -4.50
C ILE A 81 39.03 15.91 -5.63
N GLN A 82 40.08 15.94 -6.46
CA GLN A 82 40.15 16.84 -7.61
C GLN A 82 39.05 16.59 -8.65
N GLN A 83 38.58 15.35 -8.82
CA GLN A 83 37.44 15.04 -9.68
C GLN A 83 36.14 15.58 -9.09
N LEU A 84 35.96 15.47 -7.77
CA LEU A 84 34.79 16.01 -7.06
C LEU A 84 34.79 17.55 -7.02
N VAL A 85 35.97 18.17 -6.97
CA VAL A 85 36.12 19.64 -7.07
C VAL A 85 35.76 20.12 -8.47
N ARG A 86 36.14 19.40 -9.53
CA ARG A 86 35.77 19.73 -10.92
C ARG A 86 34.32 19.41 -11.26
N LYS A 87 33.78 18.32 -10.72
CA LYS A 87 32.39 17.87 -10.92
C LYS A 87 31.81 17.46 -9.57
N GLY A 88 30.93 18.30 -9.03
CA GLY A 88 30.20 18.01 -7.81
C GLY A 88 29.36 16.72 -7.95
N ARG A 89 29.02 16.11 -6.80
CA ARG A 89 28.13 14.95 -6.80
C ARG A 89 26.71 15.40 -7.18
N GLU A 90 26.14 14.76 -8.18
CA GLU A 90 24.74 14.99 -8.55
C GLU A 90 23.81 14.15 -7.68
N THR A 91 22.76 14.77 -7.16
CA THR A 91 21.69 14.06 -6.45
C THR A 91 20.70 13.49 -7.45
N PHE A 92 20.36 12.21 -7.32
CA PHE A 92 19.31 11.60 -8.14
C PHE A 92 17.94 12.18 -7.78
N VAL A 93 17.29 12.84 -8.76
CA VAL A 93 15.93 13.38 -8.58
C VAL A 93 14.90 12.31 -8.93
N GLU A 94 14.17 11.81 -7.91
CA GLU A 94 13.07 10.89 -8.13
C GLU A 94 11.76 11.63 -8.49
N LYS A 95 11.08 11.16 -9.53
CA LYS A 95 9.77 11.70 -9.91
C LYS A 95 8.67 11.11 -9.04
N GLY A 96 7.81 11.98 -8.51
CA GLY A 96 6.65 11.57 -7.72
C GLY A 96 5.71 10.61 -8.47
N LYS A 97 5.12 9.66 -7.73
CA LYS A 97 4.20 8.66 -8.28
C LYS A 97 2.87 9.26 -8.78
N SER A 98 2.52 10.47 -8.35
CA SER A 98 1.27 11.17 -8.63
C SER A 98 1.49 12.64 -9.00
N PRO A 99 2.05 12.94 -10.18
CA PRO A 99 2.46 14.30 -10.56
C PRO A 99 1.29 15.27 -10.81
N ALA A 100 0.08 14.77 -11.07
CA ALA A 100 -1.07 15.63 -11.38
C ALA A 100 -1.66 16.30 -10.14
N LEU A 101 -1.42 15.73 -8.94
CA LEU A 101 -1.89 16.31 -7.68
C LEU A 101 -1.05 17.50 -7.21
N ALA A 102 0.12 17.75 -7.81
CA ALA A 102 1.00 18.88 -7.49
C ALA A 102 1.22 19.06 -5.98
N GLY A 103 1.65 18.00 -5.28
CA GLY A 103 1.93 18.01 -3.84
C GLY A 103 0.69 17.90 -2.94
N CYS A 104 -0.53 18.08 -3.45
CA CYS A 104 -1.75 17.92 -2.66
C CYS A 104 -2.07 16.44 -2.39
N PRO A 105 -2.61 16.09 -1.22
CA PRO A 105 -2.99 14.71 -0.92
C PRO A 105 -4.19 14.24 -1.76
N GLN A 106 -5.14 15.16 -1.98
CA GLN A 106 -6.39 14.94 -2.70
C GLN A 106 -6.72 16.18 -3.52
N ARG A 107 -7.45 16.01 -4.62
CA ARG A 107 -7.85 17.14 -5.46
C ARG A 107 -9.23 16.91 -6.07
N ARG A 108 -10.04 17.96 -6.06
CA ARG A 108 -11.35 17.97 -6.71
C ARG A 108 -11.18 17.98 -8.23
N GLY A 109 -12.09 17.29 -8.92
CA GLY A 109 -12.18 17.31 -10.37
C GLY A 109 -13.58 16.96 -10.86
N VAL A 110 -13.80 17.16 -12.15
CA VAL A 110 -15.07 16.86 -12.83
C VAL A 110 -14.85 15.69 -13.77
N CYS A 111 -15.76 14.72 -13.77
CA CYS A 111 -15.74 13.61 -14.71
C CYS A 111 -16.04 14.11 -16.12
N VAL A 112 -15.15 13.83 -17.06
CA VAL A 112 -15.34 14.09 -18.50
C VAL A 112 -16.10 12.93 -19.13
N ARG A 113 -15.64 11.70 -18.85
CA ARG A 113 -16.29 10.48 -19.32
C ARG A 113 -16.08 9.34 -18.34
N VAL A 114 -17.08 8.48 -18.22
CA VAL A 114 -17.02 7.26 -17.39
C VAL A 114 -17.10 6.06 -18.31
N TYR A 115 -16.13 5.15 -18.22
CA TYR A 115 -16.03 4.02 -19.14
C TYR A 115 -15.34 2.83 -18.46
N THR A 116 -15.47 1.66 -19.09
CA THR A 116 -14.83 0.43 -18.63
C THR A 116 -13.60 0.11 -19.46
N THR A 117 -12.55 -0.39 -18.83
CA THR A 117 -11.29 -0.77 -19.50
C THR A 117 -10.90 -2.20 -19.13
N THR A 118 -10.36 -2.94 -20.08
CA THR A 118 -9.78 -4.27 -19.86
C THR A 118 -8.36 -4.16 -19.29
N PRO A 119 -7.97 -5.01 -18.32
CA PRO A 119 -6.65 -5.00 -17.71
C PRO A 119 -5.57 -5.57 -18.63
N LYS A 120 -4.30 -5.39 -18.22
CA LYS A 120 -3.17 -6.08 -18.83
C LYS A 120 -3.20 -7.59 -18.50
N LYS A 121 -2.85 -8.43 -19.49
CA LYS A 121 -2.54 -9.87 -19.30
C LYS A 121 -1.55 -10.04 -18.14
N PRO A 122 -1.77 -10.92 -17.14
CA PRO A 122 -2.53 -12.18 -17.15
C PRO A 122 -4.00 -12.08 -16.70
N ASN A 123 -4.45 -10.90 -16.28
CA ASN A 123 -5.76 -10.75 -15.67
C ASN A 123 -6.84 -10.53 -16.74
N SER A 124 -8.07 -10.92 -16.44
CA SER A 124 -9.28 -10.62 -17.21
C SER A 124 -10.36 -10.07 -16.27
N ALA A 125 -10.95 -8.93 -16.62
CA ALA A 125 -12.07 -8.30 -15.90
C ALA A 125 -12.48 -7.01 -16.62
N MET A 126 -13.67 -6.50 -16.35
CA MET A 126 -14.06 -5.13 -16.73
C MET A 126 -13.80 -4.19 -15.56
N ARG A 127 -12.85 -3.26 -15.73
CA ARG A 127 -12.48 -2.30 -14.69
C ARG A 127 -13.15 -0.95 -14.96
N LYS A 128 -13.83 -0.41 -13.95
CA LYS A 128 -14.53 0.87 -14.03
C LYS A 128 -13.54 2.03 -13.82
N VAL A 129 -13.46 2.94 -14.79
CA VAL A 129 -12.52 4.06 -14.82
C VAL A 129 -13.27 5.33 -15.21
N ALA A 130 -12.84 6.48 -14.68
CA ALA A 130 -13.30 7.78 -15.12
C ALA A 130 -12.13 8.60 -15.65
N ARG A 131 -12.37 9.33 -16.74
CA ARG A 131 -11.52 10.46 -17.15
C ARG A 131 -11.96 11.67 -16.35
N VAL A 132 -11.06 12.28 -15.59
CA VAL A 132 -11.36 13.38 -14.68
C VAL A 132 -10.49 14.58 -15.03
N ARG A 133 -11.11 15.74 -15.23
CA ARG A 133 -10.41 17.03 -15.32
C ARG A 133 -10.27 17.60 -13.92
N LEU A 134 -9.04 17.67 -13.42
CA LEU A 134 -8.77 18.24 -12.10
C LEU A 134 -8.90 19.76 -12.14
N THR A 135 -9.08 20.36 -10.96
CA THR A 135 -9.02 21.82 -10.76
C THR A 135 -7.74 22.47 -11.30
N ASN A 136 -6.64 21.71 -11.41
CA ASN A 136 -5.38 22.16 -12.01
C ASN A 136 -5.38 22.23 -13.55
N GLY A 137 -6.51 21.96 -14.20
CA GLY A 137 -6.62 21.83 -15.66
C GLY A 137 -6.08 20.52 -16.23
N LYS A 138 -5.30 19.75 -15.45
CA LYS A 138 -4.78 18.44 -15.88
C LYS A 138 -5.88 17.39 -15.93
N GLU A 139 -5.93 16.66 -17.04
CA GLU A 139 -6.79 15.49 -17.18
C GLU A 139 -6.08 14.21 -16.75
N VAL A 140 -6.78 13.38 -15.99
CA VAL A 140 -6.25 12.13 -15.45
C VAL A 140 -7.25 11.00 -15.56
N ASN A 141 -6.74 9.77 -15.69
CA ASN A 141 -7.56 8.57 -15.57
C ASN A 141 -7.57 8.13 -14.10
N ALA A 142 -8.76 8.04 -13.51
CA ALA A 142 -8.96 7.66 -12.12
C ALA A 142 -9.80 6.38 -12.02
N TYR A 143 -9.34 5.42 -11.22
CA TYR A 143 -10.05 4.17 -10.96
C TYR A 143 -11.19 4.38 -9.97
N ILE A 144 -12.33 3.75 -10.24
CA ILE A 144 -13.49 3.77 -9.35
C ILE A 144 -13.43 2.48 -8.49
N PRO A 145 -13.17 2.58 -7.18
CA PRO A 145 -13.02 1.41 -6.34
C PRO A 145 -14.38 0.90 -5.82
N GLY A 146 -14.49 -0.42 -5.70
CA GLY A 146 -15.66 -1.09 -5.13
C GLY A 146 -16.62 -1.63 -6.18
N GLU A 147 -17.81 -2.00 -5.71
CA GLU A 147 -18.90 -2.53 -6.52
C GLU A 147 -19.92 -1.44 -6.79
N GLY A 148 -20.47 -1.42 -8.01
CA GLY A 148 -21.37 -0.35 -8.45
C GLY A 148 -20.71 1.05 -8.49
N HIS A 149 -21.36 1.99 -9.19
CA HIS A 149 -21.04 3.42 -9.12
C HIS A 149 -22.22 4.22 -9.68
N ASN A 150 -22.33 5.47 -9.22
CA ASN A 150 -23.36 6.44 -9.63
C ASN A 150 -22.78 7.56 -10.50
N LEU A 151 -21.54 7.43 -10.98
CA LEU A 151 -20.87 8.53 -11.66
C LEU A 151 -21.32 8.61 -13.11
N GLN A 152 -21.68 9.82 -13.51
CA GLN A 152 -22.05 10.18 -14.87
C GLN A 152 -21.05 11.21 -15.37
N GLU A 153 -21.27 11.72 -16.57
CA GLU A 153 -20.56 12.89 -17.08
C GLU A 153 -20.88 14.08 -16.17
N HIS A 154 -19.91 14.99 -16.01
CA HIS A 154 -19.98 16.18 -15.17
C HIS A 154 -20.12 15.97 -13.65
N SER A 155 -20.19 14.73 -13.17
CA SER A 155 -20.15 14.47 -11.73
C SER A 155 -18.84 14.99 -11.12
N ILE A 156 -18.95 15.66 -9.97
CA ILE A 156 -17.83 16.21 -9.23
C ILE A 156 -17.30 15.14 -8.28
N VAL A 157 -16.01 14.85 -8.42
CA VAL A 157 -15.35 13.77 -7.69
C VAL A 157 -14.09 14.25 -6.97
N LEU A 158 -13.77 13.58 -5.87
CA LEU A 158 -12.53 13.79 -5.14
C LEU A 158 -11.53 12.69 -5.51
N VAL A 159 -10.37 13.10 -6.02
CA VAL A 159 -9.33 12.21 -6.52
C VAL A 159 -8.17 12.13 -5.54
N ARG A 160 -7.71 10.91 -5.26
CA ARG A 160 -6.52 10.63 -4.45
C ARG A 160 -5.45 9.90 -5.25
N GLY A 161 -4.21 9.94 -4.78
CA GLY A 161 -3.10 9.19 -5.36
C GLY A 161 -3.26 7.67 -5.21
N GLY A 162 -2.85 6.92 -6.22
CA GLY A 162 -2.66 5.47 -6.12
C GLY A 162 -2.79 4.79 -7.47
N ARG A 163 -1.79 3.98 -7.81
CA ARG A 163 -1.71 3.28 -9.09
C ARG A 163 -2.43 1.94 -9.01
N VAL A 164 -3.31 1.69 -9.99
CA VAL A 164 -3.83 0.35 -10.24
C VAL A 164 -2.77 -0.42 -11.01
N LYS A 165 -2.34 -1.56 -10.46
CA LYS A 165 -1.26 -2.37 -11.06
C LYS A 165 -1.67 -2.99 -12.40
N ASP A 166 -2.95 -3.32 -12.52
CA ASP A 166 -3.51 -4.05 -13.66
C ASP A 166 -3.70 -3.16 -14.89
N LEU A 167 -4.04 -1.89 -14.70
CA LEU A 167 -4.33 -0.94 -15.77
C LEU A 167 -3.13 -0.03 -16.04
N PRO A 168 -2.58 -0.01 -17.26
CA PRO A 168 -1.59 0.99 -17.62
C PRO A 168 -2.22 2.39 -17.66
N GLY A 169 -1.48 3.42 -17.26
CA GLY A 169 -1.94 4.81 -17.30
C GLY A 169 -2.88 5.25 -16.16
N VAL A 170 -3.49 4.31 -15.40
CA VAL A 170 -4.38 4.65 -14.28
C VAL A 170 -3.58 4.79 -12.98
N ARG A 171 -3.26 6.04 -12.63
CA ARG A 171 -2.38 6.39 -11.49
C ARG A 171 -3.12 6.98 -10.29
N TYR A 172 -4.43 7.14 -10.40
CA TYR A 172 -5.26 7.78 -9.39
C TYR A 172 -6.49 6.94 -9.06
N HIS A 173 -7.04 7.18 -7.87
CA HIS A 173 -8.28 6.58 -7.40
C HIS A 173 -9.29 7.68 -7.06
N ILE A 174 -10.56 7.39 -7.27
CA ILE A 174 -11.64 8.20 -6.75
C ILE A 174 -11.91 7.79 -5.30
N VAL A 175 -12.07 8.76 -4.41
CA VAL A 175 -12.53 8.55 -3.03
C VAL A 175 -14.03 8.25 -3.07
N ARG A 176 -14.52 7.27 -2.31
CA ARG A 176 -15.96 6.94 -2.24
C ARG A 176 -16.61 7.61 -1.03
N GLY A 177 -17.87 8.00 -1.17
CA GLY A 177 -18.62 8.70 -0.13
C GLY A 177 -18.23 10.18 0.01
N ALA A 178 -17.59 10.75 -1.01
CA ALA A 178 -17.18 12.15 -1.06
C ALA A 178 -17.73 12.83 -2.31
N LEU A 179 -18.31 14.03 -2.17
CA LEU A 179 -19.00 14.76 -3.25
C LEU A 179 -20.06 13.84 -3.90
N ASP A 180 -20.13 13.78 -5.23
CA ASP A 180 -21.17 13.03 -5.95
C ASP A 180 -20.90 11.52 -5.98
N THR A 181 -19.79 11.07 -5.37
CA THR A 181 -19.46 9.64 -5.30
C THR A 181 -20.28 8.98 -4.19
N SER A 182 -21.27 8.19 -4.59
CA SER A 182 -22.03 7.38 -3.65
C SER A 182 -21.15 6.41 -2.85
N SER A 183 -21.59 6.03 -1.66
CA SER A 183 -21.01 4.93 -0.90
C SER A 183 -21.21 3.58 -1.61
N VAL A 184 -20.46 2.55 -1.24
CA VAL A 184 -20.75 1.19 -1.70
C VAL A 184 -21.83 0.58 -0.80
N ASN A 185 -22.93 0.13 -1.40
CA ASN A 185 -24.08 -0.44 -0.69
C ASN A 185 -23.75 -1.81 -0.09
N GLY A 186 -24.35 -2.15 1.05
CA GLY A 186 -24.25 -3.48 1.66
C GLY A 186 -22.87 -3.88 2.19
N ARG A 187 -21.88 -2.97 2.19
CA ARG A 187 -20.51 -3.34 2.57
C ARG A 187 -20.33 -3.39 4.10
N ALA A 188 -20.12 -4.59 4.63
CA ALA A 188 -19.89 -4.81 6.08
C ALA A 188 -18.42 -4.60 6.50
N GLN A 189 -17.46 -4.97 5.66
CA GLN A 189 -16.02 -4.91 5.95
C GLN A 189 -15.29 -3.79 5.21
N ALA A 190 -14.23 -3.25 5.82
CA ALA A 190 -13.43 -2.14 5.29
C ALA A 190 -14.28 -0.91 4.89
N ARG A 191 -15.34 -0.63 5.67
CA ARG A 191 -16.38 0.37 5.39
C ARG A 191 -15.82 1.77 5.12
N SER A 192 -14.85 2.19 5.94
CA SER A 192 -14.21 3.51 5.87
C SER A 192 -13.56 3.79 4.51
N LYS A 193 -13.03 2.76 3.83
CA LYS A 193 -12.39 2.91 2.51
C LYS A 193 -13.38 3.18 1.38
N TYR A 194 -14.62 2.69 1.54
CA TYR A 194 -15.65 2.75 0.50
C TYR A 194 -16.82 3.69 0.87
N GLY A 195 -16.67 4.49 1.93
CA GLY A 195 -17.67 5.44 2.39
C GLY A 195 -18.94 4.82 2.97
N ALA A 196 -18.95 3.53 3.29
CA ALA A 196 -20.13 2.86 3.84
C ALA A 196 -20.33 3.24 5.31
N LYS A 197 -21.55 3.64 5.70
CA LYS A 197 -21.89 3.93 7.10
C LYS A 197 -22.05 2.62 7.89
N ARG A 198 -21.87 2.67 9.21
CA ARG A 198 -22.17 1.53 10.08
C ARG A 198 -23.68 1.24 10.03
N PRO A 199 -24.12 0.01 9.71
CA PRO A 199 -25.53 -0.33 9.77
C PRO A 199 -26.03 -0.16 11.20
N LYS A 200 -27.27 0.30 11.35
CA LYS A 200 -27.94 0.34 12.64
C LYS A 200 -28.37 -1.08 12.97
N ASP A 201 -28.09 -1.54 14.19
CA ASP A 201 -28.62 -2.81 14.68
C ASP A 201 -30.14 -2.68 14.76
N LYS A 202 -30.88 -3.61 14.15
CA LYS A 202 -32.34 -3.67 14.32
C LYS A 202 -32.58 -4.15 15.75
N LYS A 203 -33.04 -3.23 16.61
CA LYS A 203 -33.61 -3.59 17.90
C LYS A 203 -34.96 -4.27 17.70
#